data_AF-A0A1J4KCZ5-F1
#
_entry.id   AF-A0A1J4KCZ5-F1
#
_cell.length_a   1.000
_cell.length_b   1.000
_cell.length_c   1.000
_cell.angle_alpha   90.00
_cell.angle_beta   90.00
_cell.angle_gamma   90.00
#
_symmetry.space_group_name_H-M   'P 1'
#
loop_
_entity.id
_entity.type
_entity.pdbx_description
1 polymer ?
#
loop_
_entity_poly.entity_id
_entity_poly.type
_entity_poly.pdbx_seq_one_letter_code
_entity_poly.pdbx_strand_id
1 'polypeptide(L)'
;MEGNSLKSIAQRLIVELQKESGKEISINDIEEKLQVNKRRICDVINILVGAGLVKKLSKSKIVWNSCSESNSSQNKYQRYEERVDKRINERNRELIDLMESNLFKQFGYLTCEDVAKLASSSNAVFLAPHEIPPYIYTTVQYDSKNEIKCKIHYKTEGQIVNKS
;
A
#
# COMPACT_ATOMS: atom_id res chain seq x y z
N MET A 1 -4.68 -34.51 24.37
CA MET A 1 -3.62 -34.76 23.37
C MET A 1 -3.34 -33.45 22.66
N GLU A 2 -2.21 -32.79 22.93
CA GLU A 2 -1.86 -31.57 22.21
C GLU A 2 -1.67 -31.90 20.73
N GLY A 3 -2.46 -31.28 19.85
CA GLY A 3 -2.39 -31.56 18.42
C GLY A 3 -1.03 -31.18 17.84
N ASN A 4 -0.47 -32.05 16.99
CA ASN A 4 0.77 -31.80 16.25
C ASN A 4 0.54 -30.91 15.01
N SER A 5 -0.25 -29.85 15.18
CA SER A 5 -0.46 -28.83 14.16
C SER A 5 0.83 -28.03 13.93
N LEU A 6 1.03 -27.49 12.73
CA LEU A 6 2.19 -26.65 12.44
C LEU A 6 2.23 -25.41 13.36
N LYS A 7 1.06 -24.84 13.68
CA LYS A 7 0.91 -23.68 14.57
C LYS A 7 1.39 -23.98 16.00
N SER A 8 0.95 -25.10 16.60
CA SER A 8 1.36 -25.48 17.95
C SER A 8 2.86 -25.81 18.02
N ILE A 9 3.42 -26.44 16.99
CA ILE A 9 4.87 -26.66 16.87
C ILE A 9 5.59 -25.31 16.81
N ALA A 10 5.13 -24.38 15.99
CA ALA A 10 5.73 -23.06 15.87
C ALA A 10 5.71 -22.27 17.18
N GLN A 11 4.58 -22.26 17.90
CA GLN A 11 4.46 -21.57 19.19
C GLN A 11 5.45 -22.12 20.23
N ARG A 12 5.51 -23.45 20.40
CA ARG A 12 6.44 -24.08 21.36
C ARG A 12 7.89 -23.87 20.95
N LEU A 13 8.20 -23.95 19.66
CA LEU A 13 9.53 -23.71 19.12
C LEU A 13 9.98 -22.27 19.37
N ILE A 14 9.12 -21.27 19.13
CA ILE A 14 9.42 -19.86 19.42
C ILE A 14 9.72 -19.66 20.91
N VAL A 15 8.92 -20.25 21.81
CA VAL A 15 9.16 -20.16 23.26
C VAL A 15 10.53 -20.73 23.63
N GLU A 16 10.93 -21.84 23.02
CA GLU A 16 12.24 -22.45 23.31
C GLU A 16 13.40 -21.63 22.73
N LEU A 17 13.26 -21.11 21.51
CA LEU A 17 14.26 -20.25 20.88
C LEU A 17 14.47 -18.94 21.64
N GLN A 18 13.40 -18.36 22.23
CA GLN A 18 13.48 -17.15 23.03
C GLN A 18 14.28 -17.35 24.33
N LYS A 19 14.20 -18.52 24.97
CA LYS A 19 14.98 -18.84 26.18
C LYS A 19 16.49 -18.86 25.91
N GLU A 20 16.88 -19.29 24.71
CA GLU A 20 18.27 -19.42 24.28
C GLU A 20 18.69 -18.26 23.34
N SER A 21 18.09 -17.08 23.52
CA SER A 21 18.33 -15.90 22.68
C SER A 21 19.84 -15.59 22.54
N GLY A 22 20.32 -15.47 21.30
CA GLY A 22 21.73 -15.17 21.00
C GLY A 22 22.70 -16.35 21.04
N LYS A 23 22.24 -17.58 21.34
CA LYS A 23 23.06 -18.78 21.32
C LYS A 23 22.83 -19.62 20.06
N GLU A 24 23.83 -20.42 19.71
CA GLU A 24 23.70 -21.46 18.69
C GLU A 24 22.87 -22.63 19.24
N ILE A 25 21.77 -22.94 18.58
CA ILE A 25 20.83 -23.97 18.97
C ILE A 25 20.89 -25.08 17.92
N SER A 26 21.11 -26.30 18.40
CA SER A 26 21.11 -27.50 17.55
C SER A 26 19.67 -27.94 17.28
N ILE A 27 19.37 -28.22 16.01
CA ILE A 27 18.06 -28.72 15.57
C ILE A 27 17.74 -30.07 16.21
N ASN A 28 18.77 -30.88 16.50
CA ASN A 28 18.59 -32.19 17.15
C ASN A 28 18.10 -32.01 18.60
N ASP A 29 18.59 -30.98 19.31
CA ASP A 29 18.19 -30.69 20.69
C ASP A 29 16.73 -30.21 20.74
N ILE A 30 16.31 -29.46 19.70
CA ILE A 30 14.91 -29.03 19.54
C ILE A 30 14.00 -30.25 19.23
N GLU A 31 14.47 -31.19 18.42
CA GLU A 31 13.75 -32.44 18.11
C GLU A 31 13.50 -33.27 19.37
N GLU A 32 14.51 -33.39 20.23
CA GLU A 32 14.38 -34.08 21.52
C GLU A 32 13.43 -33.35 22.48
N LYS A 33 13.56 -32.02 22.60
CA LYS A 33 12.74 -31.20 23.51
C LYS A 33 11.27 -31.11 23.09
N LEU A 34 11.00 -30.94 21.80
CA LEU A 34 9.63 -30.79 21.30
C LEU A 34 8.96 -32.12 20.97
N GLN A 35 9.70 -33.24 20.96
CA GLN A 35 9.23 -34.57 20.58
C GLN A 35 8.51 -34.56 19.22
N VAL A 36 9.04 -33.78 18.27
CA VAL A 36 8.46 -33.57 16.94
C VAL A 36 9.49 -33.95 15.89
N ASN A 37 9.05 -34.64 14.84
CA ASN A 37 9.91 -35.05 13.73
C ASN A 37 10.65 -33.86 13.09
N LYS A 38 11.96 -34.02 12.87
CA LYS A 38 12.84 -33.05 12.21
C LYS A 38 12.26 -32.38 10.95
N ARG A 39 11.47 -33.11 10.16
CA ARG A 39 10.84 -32.57 8.94
C ARG A 39 9.92 -31.38 9.25
N ARG A 40 9.10 -31.48 10.30
CA ARG A 40 8.16 -30.43 10.72
C ARG A 40 8.88 -29.25 11.36
N ILE A 41 9.93 -29.52 12.13
CA ILE A 41 10.78 -28.47 12.70
C ILE A 41 11.44 -27.66 11.58
N CYS A 42 11.96 -28.32 10.54
CA CYS A 42 12.51 -27.64 9.37
C CYS A 42 11.47 -26.81 8.60
N ASP A 43 10.21 -27.26 8.49
CA ASP A 43 9.14 -26.46 7.88
C ASP A 43 8.95 -25.13 8.63
N VAL A 44 8.87 -25.19 9.96
CA VAL A 44 8.74 -23.99 10.80
C VAL A 44 10.00 -23.12 10.73
N ILE A 45 11.20 -23.71 10.82
CA ILE A 45 12.47 -22.97 10.72
C ILE A 45 12.54 -22.21 9.40
N ASN A 46 12.16 -22.83 8.27
CA ASN A 46 12.21 -22.15 6.97
C ASN A 46 11.29 -20.92 6.95
N ILE A 47 10.10 -21.01 7.56
CA ILE A 47 9.19 -19.86 7.72
C ILE A 47 9.84 -18.79 8.59
N LEU A 48 10.43 -19.15 9.74
CA LEU A 48 11.08 -18.21 10.65
C LEU A 48 12.34 -17.57 10.04
N VAL A 49 13.05 -18.29 9.18
CA VAL A 49 14.17 -17.76 8.38
C VAL A 49 13.66 -16.78 7.34
N GLY A 50 12.59 -17.12 6.61
CA GLY A 50 11.96 -16.22 5.65
C GLY A 50 11.41 -14.94 6.30
N ALA A 51 10.94 -15.03 7.54
CA ALA A 51 10.51 -13.90 8.36
C ALA A 51 11.68 -13.15 9.04
N GLY A 52 12.92 -13.62 8.90
CA GLY A 52 14.10 -12.97 9.50
C GLY A 52 14.24 -13.11 11.02
N LEU A 53 13.44 -13.98 11.67
CA LEU A 53 13.47 -14.23 13.12
C LEU A 53 14.53 -15.26 13.52
N VAL A 54 14.96 -16.11 12.58
CA VAL A 54 15.97 -17.14 12.80
C VAL A 54 17.03 -17.04 11.70
N LYS A 55 18.29 -17.19 12.08
CA LYS A 55 19.40 -17.31 11.14
C LYS A 55 19.91 -18.74 11.14
N LYS A 56 20.07 -19.33 9.94
CA LYS A 56 20.67 -20.65 9.78
C LYS A 56 22.19 -20.52 9.71
N LEU A 57 22.90 -21.20 10.60
CA LEU A 57 24.37 -21.25 10.58
C LEU A 57 24.88 -22.49 9.84
N SER A 58 24.20 -23.62 9.98
CA SER A 58 24.57 -24.87 9.30
C SER A 58 23.35 -25.77 9.07
N LYS A 59 23.54 -26.98 8.53
CA LYS A 59 22.45 -27.96 8.34
C LYS A 59 21.82 -28.38 9.68
N SER A 60 22.54 -28.31 10.79
CA SER A 60 22.09 -28.72 12.12
C SER A 60 22.02 -27.59 13.15
N LYS A 61 22.48 -26.37 12.84
CA LYS A 61 22.54 -25.26 13.80
C LYS A 61 21.80 -24.02 13.31
N ILE A 62 21.05 -23.40 14.22
CA ILE A 62 20.33 -22.14 14.03
C ILE A 62 20.60 -21.19 15.20
N VAL A 63 20.37 -19.89 15.00
CA VAL A 63 20.42 -18.88 16.07
C VAL A 63 19.11 -18.10 16.04
N TRP A 64 18.52 -17.90 17.22
CA TRP A 64 17.42 -16.98 17.40
C TRP A 64 17.92 -15.55 17.20
N ASN A 65 17.41 -14.86 16.17
CA ASN A 65 17.72 -13.45 15.99
C ASN A 65 16.89 -12.70 17.02
N SER A 66 17.54 -12.25 18.11
CA SER A 66 16.87 -11.40 19.09
C SER A 66 16.23 -10.24 18.32
N CYS A 67 14.99 -9.93 18.67
CA CYS A 67 14.05 -9.02 18.01
C CYS A 67 14.56 -7.60 17.65
N SER A 68 15.85 -7.29 17.76
CA SER A 68 16.46 -6.00 17.41
C SER A 68 16.53 -5.77 15.90
N GLU A 69 16.88 -6.76 15.08
CA GLU A 69 17.11 -6.52 13.64
C GLU A 69 15.84 -6.57 12.80
N SER A 70 14.95 -7.55 13.02
CA SER A 70 13.68 -7.69 12.27
C SER A 70 12.70 -6.56 12.59
N ASN A 71 12.56 -6.19 13.87
CA ASN A 71 11.76 -5.03 14.26
C ASN A 71 12.34 -3.72 13.74
N SER A 72 13.65 -3.57 13.59
CA SER A 72 14.23 -2.31 13.11
C SER A 72 13.80 -2.01 11.67
N SER A 73 13.73 -3.03 10.82
CA SER A 73 13.36 -2.89 9.41
C SER A 73 11.86 -2.68 9.25
N GLN A 74 11.05 -3.51 9.92
CA GLN A 74 9.59 -3.42 9.84
C GLN A 74 9.07 -2.13 10.50
N ASN A 75 9.64 -1.70 11.63
CA ASN A 75 9.33 -0.39 12.21
C ASN A 75 9.81 0.77 11.34
N LYS A 76 10.89 0.61 10.56
CA LYS A 76 11.37 1.69 9.68
C LYS A 76 10.39 1.94 8.54
N TYR A 77 9.88 0.89 7.90
CA TYR A 77 8.89 1.04 6.83
C TYR A 77 7.55 1.56 7.37
N GLN A 78 7.10 1.05 8.52
CA GLN A 78 5.88 1.52 9.15
C GLN A 78 5.97 3.00 9.58
N ARG A 79 7.09 3.41 10.20
CA ARG A 79 7.34 4.84 10.50
C ARG A 79 7.44 5.71 9.25
N TYR A 80 7.94 5.15 8.14
CA TYR A 80 8.02 5.88 6.88
C TYR A 80 6.62 6.10 6.29
N GLU A 81 5.79 5.06 6.27
CA GLU A 81 4.39 5.11 5.86
C GLU A 81 3.61 6.13 6.69
N GLU A 82 3.64 6.03 8.03
CA GLU A 82 2.99 6.97 8.94
C GLU A 82 3.43 8.42 8.69
N ARG A 83 4.72 8.64 8.41
CA ARG A 83 5.25 9.97 8.12
C ARG A 83 4.77 10.51 6.77
N VAL A 84 4.66 9.65 5.77
CA VAL A 84 4.15 10.03 4.44
C VAL A 84 2.67 10.37 4.54
N ASP A 85 1.88 9.53 5.19
CA ASP A 85 0.45 9.75 5.39
C ASP A 85 0.18 11.04 6.15
N LYS A 86 0.97 11.32 7.20
CA LYS A 86 0.87 12.57 7.94
C LYS A 86 1.10 13.78 7.03
N ARG A 87 2.14 13.75 6.18
CA ARG A 87 2.44 14.84 5.25
C ARG A 87 1.36 15.02 4.19
N ILE A 88 0.82 13.93 3.65
CA ILE A 88 -0.30 13.97 2.70
C ILE A 88 -1.51 14.63 3.35
N ASN A 89 -1.86 14.21 4.56
CA ASN A 89 -3.01 14.77 5.30
C ASN A 89 -2.81 16.23 5.69
N GLU A 90 -1.59 16.65 6.04
CA GLU A 90 -1.26 18.06 6.27
C GLU A 90 -1.46 18.89 5.00
N ARG A 91 -0.89 18.49 3.87
CA ARG A 91 -1.03 19.21 2.60
C ARG A 91 -2.47 19.23 2.10
N ASN A 92 -3.21 18.14 2.25
CA ASN A 92 -4.62 18.08 1.86
C ASN A 92 -5.48 19.05 2.68
N ARG A 93 -5.22 19.16 3.99
CA ARG A 93 -5.91 20.15 4.84
C ARG A 93 -5.60 21.58 4.41
N GLU A 94 -4.33 21.90 4.18
CA GLU A 94 -3.93 23.22 3.69
C GLU A 94 -4.58 23.57 2.34
N LEU A 95 -4.70 22.60 1.44
CA LEU A 95 -5.39 22.78 0.16
C LEU A 95 -6.88 23.05 0.35
N ILE A 96 -7.56 22.28 1.21
CA ILE A 96 -8.98 22.49 1.52
C ILE A 96 -9.19 23.89 2.13
N ASP A 97 -8.38 24.26 3.13
CA ASP A 97 -8.46 25.57 3.78
C ASP A 97 -8.25 26.71 2.75
N LEU A 98 -7.29 26.55 1.83
CA LEU A 98 -7.06 27.51 0.75
C LEU A 98 -8.27 27.60 -0.17
N MET A 99 -8.82 26.46 -0.62
CA MET A 99 -9.98 26.41 -1.52
C MET A 99 -11.25 26.98 -0.88
N GLU A 100 -11.40 26.84 0.44
CA GLU A 100 -12.54 27.38 1.19
C GLU A 100 -12.37 28.85 1.57
N SER A 101 -11.14 29.38 1.49
CA SER A 101 -10.83 30.76 1.84
C SER A 101 -11.56 31.79 0.96
N ASN A 102 -11.88 32.95 1.55
CA ASN A 102 -12.54 34.04 0.82
C ASN A 102 -11.67 34.58 -0.32
N LEU A 103 -10.34 34.54 -0.17
CA LEU A 103 -9.42 34.95 -1.23
C LEU A 103 -9.53 34.04 -2.45
N PHE A 104 -9.56 32.72 -2.27
CA PHE A 104 -9.72 31.80 -3.38
C PHE A 104 -11.11 31.91 -4.02
N LYS A 105 -12.16 32.11 -3.23
CA LYS A 105 -13.51 32.38 -3.77
C LYS A 105 -13.56 33.68 -4.60
N GLN A 106 -12.74 34.67 -4.28
CA GLN A 106 -12.70 35.95 -4.97
C GLN A 106 -11.77 35.95 -6.21
N PHE A 107 -10.64 35.23 -6.14
CA PHE A 107 -9.57 35.30 -7.15
C PHE A 107 -9.28 33.96 -7.85
N GLY A 108 -9.94 32.86 -7.48
CA GLY A 108 -9.77 31.52 -8.02
C GLY A 108 -10.47 31.33 -9.37
N TYR A 109 -10.27 32.26 -10.31
CA TYR A 109 -10.79 32.17 -11.67
C TYR A 109 -9.66 32.24 -12.69
N LEU A 110 -9.94 31.77 -13.90
CA LEU A 110 -9.05 31.91 -15.06
C LEU A 110 -9.73 32.78 -16.10
N THR A 111 -8.96 33.60 -16.79
CA THR A 111 -9.48 34.41 -17.90
C THR A 111 -9.42 33.62 -19.21
N CYS A 112 -10.23 34.03 -20.20
CA CYS A 112 -10.13 33.48 -21.54
C CYS A 112 -8.74 33.70 -22.16
N GLU A 113 -8.04 34.78 -21.79
CA GLU A 113 -6.68 35.05 -22.24
C GLU A 113 -5.68 34.02 -21.66
N ASP A 114 -5.81 33.66 -20.38
CA ASP A 114 -4.98 32.64 -19.75
C ASP A 114 -5.15 31.27 -20.43
N VAL A 115 -6.41 30.91 -20.73
CA VAL A 115 -6.75 29.67 -21.44
C VAL A 115 -6.24 29.70 -22.88
N ALA A 116 -6.39 30.83 -23.59
CA ALA A 116 -5.91 30.99 -24.95
C ALA A 116 -4.39 30.88 -25.05
N LYS A 117 -3.64 31.42 -24.06
CA LYS A 117 -2.18 31.28 -23.98
C LYS A 117 -1.75 29.82 -23.85
N LEU A 118 -2.47 28.99 -23.09
CA LEU A 118 -2.21 27.55 -23.00
C LEU A 118 -2.45 26.81 -24.33
N ALA A 119 -3.35 27.33 -25.15
CA ALA A 119 -3.78 26.73 -26.41
C ALA A 119 -3.09 27.29 -27.66
N SER A 120 -2.09 28.16 -27.49
CA SER A 120 -1.54 29.04 -28.53
C SER A 120 -1.11 28.36 -29.84
N SER A 121 -0.96 27.03 -29.87
CA SER A 121 -0.55 26.25 -31.04
C SER A 121 -1.57 25.19 -31.50
N SER A 122 -2.78 25.15 -30.94
CA SER A 122 -3.78 24.11 -31.26
C SER A 122 -5.18 24.69 -31.46
N ASN A 123 -5.92 24.16 -32.43
CA ASN A 123 -7.38 24.38 -32.59
C ASN A 123 -8.16 23.64 -31.48
N ALA A 124 -7.77 23.83 -30.22
CA ALA A 124 -8.35 23.17 -29.07
C ALA A 124 -9.66 23.86 -28.67
N VAL A 125 -10.70 23.06 -28.46
CA VAL A 125 -11.98 23.52 -27.90
C VAL A 125 -11.97 23.20 -26.40
N PHE A 126 -12.12 24.24 -25.58
CA PHE A 126 -12.23 24.09 -24.13
C PHE A 126 -13.69 23.98 -23.71
N LEU A 127 -13.98 23.00 -22.86
CA LEU A 127 -15.29 22.80 -22.27
C LEU A 127 -15.19 23.10 -20.77
N ALA A 128 -15.92 24.13 -20.32
CA ALA A 128 -16.04 24.49 -18.92
C ALA A 128 -17.49 24.24 -18.48
N PRO A 129 -17.80 23.12 -17.81
CA PRO A 129 -19.15 22.87 -17.34
C PRO A 129 -19.52 23.86 -16.23
N HIS A 130 -20.76 24.37 -16.27
CA HIS A 130 -21.27 25.33 -15.28
C HIS A 130 -21.37 24.73 -13.86
N GLU A 131 -21.64 23.43 -13.78
CA GLU A 131 -21.62 22.66 -12.53
C GLU A 131 -20.63 21.52 -12.66
N ILE A 132 -19.82 21.30 -11.62
CA ILE A 132 -18.89 20.18 -11.57
C ILE A 132 -19.72 18.91 -11.35
N PRO A 133 -19.80 18.00 -12.34
CA PRO A 133 -20.51 16.74 -12.18
C PRO A 133 -19.77 15.88 -11.15
N PRO A 134 -20.48 15.17 -10.25
CA PRO A 134 -19.85 14.24 -9.30
C PRO A 134 -19.03 13.15 -9.99
N TYR A 135 -19.36 12.82 -11.25
CA TYR A 135 -18.63 11.87 -12.06
C TYR A 135 -18.45 12.39 -13.48
N ILE A 136 -17.19 12.56 -13.90
CA ILE A 136 -16.78 12.74 -15.29
C ILE A 136 -15.76 11.66 -15.61
N TYR A 137 -15.97 10.91 -16.69
CA TYR A 137 -14.98 9.95 -17.19
C TYR A 137 -14.95 9.94 -18.71
N THR A 138 -13.81 9.58 -19.28
CA THR A 138 -13.62 9.49 -20.73
C THR A 138 -13.45 8.04 -21.14
N THR A 139 -14.13 7.63 -22.21
CA THR A 139 -13.94 6.32 -22.85
C THR A 139 -13.30 6.51 -24.21
N VAL A 140 -12.27 5.72 -24.52
CA VAL A 140 -11.64 5.66 -25.84
C VAL A 140 -12.04 4.35 -26.49
N GLN A 141 -12.65 4.41 -27.68
CA GLN A 141 -13.07 3.25 -28.45
C GLN A 141 -12.40 3.28 -29.83
N TYR A 142 -12.02 2.12 -30.36
CA TYR A 142 -11.53 2.01 -31.74
C TYR A 142 -12.67 1.51 -32.62
N ASP A 143 -12.95 2.20 -33.72
CA ASP A 143 -13.92 1.72 -34.71
C ASP A 143 -13.32 0.54 -35.52
N SER A 144 -14.19 -0.19 -36.21
CA SER A 144 -13.92 -1.25 -37.20
C SER A 144 -12.90 -0.85 -38.27
N LYS A 145 -12.68 0.46 -38.47
CA LYS A 145 -11.69 1.06 -39.38
C LYS A 145 -10.39 1.51 -38.68
N ASN A 146 -10.21 1.13 -37.41
CA ASN A 146 -9.09 1.51 -36.54
C ASN A 146 -9.00 3.02 -36.22
N GLU A 147 -10.12 3.74 -36.34
CA GLU A 147 -10.21 5.17 -35.98
C GLU A 147 -10.51 5.33 -34.48
N ILE A 148 -9.85 6.30 -33.83
CA ILE A 148 -10.02 6.57 -32.40
C ILE A 148 -11.26 7.43 -32.17
N LYS A 149 -12.21 6.90 -31.40
CA LYS A 149 -13.41 7.60 -30.94
C LYS A 149 -13.37 7.82 -29.44
N CYS A 150 -13.10 9.05 -29.02
CA CYS A 150 -13.22 9.45 -27.62
C CYS A 150 -14.64 9.93 -27.31
N LYS A 151 -15.20 9.48 -26.19
CA LYS A 151 -16.48 9.97 -25.64
C LYS A 151 -16.27 10.42 -24.20
N ILE A 152 -16.76 11.61 -23.87
CA ILE A 152 -16.77 12.14 -22.51
C ILE A 152 -18.16 11.86 -21.94
N HIS A 153 -18.22 11.18 -20.79
CA HIS A 153 -19.45 10.89 -20.07
C HIS A 153 -19.46 11.71 -18.78
N TYR A 154 -20.54 12.44 -18.53
CA TYR A 154 -20.75 13.15 -17.27
C TYR A 154 -22.22 13.07 -16.86
N LYS A 155 -22.46 13.00 -15.54
CA LYS A 155 -23.82 12.95 -14.97
C LYS A 155 -23.92 14.01 -13.87
N THR A 156 -24.84 14.95 -14.02
CA THR A 156 -25.20 15.91 -12.97
C THR A 156 -26.38 15.37 -12.18
N GLU A 157 -26.34 15.47 -10.85
CA GLU A 157 -27.50 15.21 -9.99
C GLU A 157 -28.39 16.45 -9.97
N GLY A 158 -29.04 16.76 -11.09
CA GLY A 158 -29.91 17.93 -11.17
C GLY A 158 -30.31 18.31 -12.58
N GLN A 159 -31.61 18.21 -12.84
CA GLN A 159 -32.38 18.70 -14.00
C GLN A 159 -32.20 17.98 -15.34
N ILE A 160 -33.23 17.20 -15.68
CA ILE A 160 -33.67 16.93 -17.04
C ILE A 160 -34.02 18.29 -17.66
N VAL A 161 -33.08 18.92 -18.36
CA VAL A 161 -33.41 19.96 -19.33
C VAL A 161 -33.53 19.27 -20.68
N ASN A 162 -34.75 18.82 -20.99
CA ASN A 162 -35.13 18.58 -22.37
C ASN A 162 -35.01 19.92 -23.11
N LYS A 163 -34.03 20.05 -24.00
CA LYS A 163 -34.09 21.04 -25.07
C LYS A 163 -34.24 20.30 -26.39
N SER A 164 -35.44 20.44 -26.94
CA SER A 164 -35.82 20.10 -28.31
C SER A 164 -34.97 20.85 -29.34
#